data_AF-A0A3E0DAB4-F1
#
_entry.id   AF-A0A3E0DAB4-F1
#
_cell.length_a   1.000
_cell.length_b   1.000
_cell.length_c   1.000
_cell.angle_alpha   90.00
_cell.angle_beta   90.00
_cell.angle_gamma   90.00
#
_symmetry.space_group_name_H-M   'P 1'
#
loop_
_entity.id
_entity.type
_entity.pdbx_description
1 polymer ?
#
loop_
_entity_poly.entity_id
_entity_poly.type
_entity_poly.pdbx_seq_one_letter_code
_entity_poly.pdbx_strand_id
1 'polypeptide(L)' 'MKKHRVIETLDHLPDEFSLEDLVEKLLFLGKVEKGLQDAEEGKTISLHEAKMKMEKKWQASQ' A
#
# COMPACT_ATOMS: atom_id res chain seq x y z
N MET A 1 -4.49 5.44 9.63
CA MET A 1 -5.82 4.80 9.46
C MET A 1 -6.83 5.35 10.46
N LYS A 2 -7.90 5.97 9.95
CA LYS A 2 -9.01 6.54 10.73
C LYS A 2 -10.24 5.63 10.61
N LYS A 3 -11.10 5.60 11.64
CA LYS A 3 -12.33 4.77 11.65
C LYS A 3 -13.21 4.96 10.41
N HIS A 4 -13.40 6.19 9.94
CA HIS A 4 -14.24 6.45 8.75
C HIS A 4 -13.68 5.80 7.49
N ARG A 5 -12.36 5.72 7.32
CA ARG A 5 -11.74 5.05 6.16
C ARG A 5 -12.03 3.56 6.14
N VAL A 6 -12.10 2.93 7.31
CA VAL A 6 -12.48 1.51 7.42
C VAL A 6 -13.93 1.33 6.95
N ILE A 7 -14.83 2.23 7.38
CA ILE A 7 -16.24 2.20 6.97
C ILE A 7 -16.38 2.40 5.45
N GLU A 8 -15.71 3.42 4.89
CA GLU A 8 -15.67 3.65 3.43
C GLU A 8 -15.11 2.45 2.66
N THR A 9 -14.18 1.70 3.26
CA THR A 9 -13.63 0.51 2.63
C THR A 9 -14.68 -0.59 2.52
N LEU A 10 -15.55 -0.72 3.51
CA LEU A 10 -16.66 -1.69 3.51
C LEU A 10 -17.67 -1.38 2.41
N ASP A 11 -17.92 -0.09 2.10
CA ASP A 11 -18.82 0.32 1.00
C ASP A 11 -18.34 -0.13 -0.38
N HIS A 12 -17.05 -0.50 -0.50
CA HIS A 12 -16.42 -0.96 -1.74
C HIS A 12 -16.16 -2.47 -1.77
N LEU A 13 -16.53 -3.21 -0.72
CA LEU A 13 -16.45 -4.66 -0.69
C LEU A 13 -17.77 -5.28 -1.18
N PRO A 14 -17.71 -6.48 -1.77
CA PRO A 14 -18.93 -7.23 -2.10
C PRO A 14 -19.72 -7.58 -0.83
N ASP A 15 -21.00 -7.94 -0.99
CA ASP A 15 -21.87 -8.32 0.14
C ASP A 15 -21.32 -9.51 0.94
N GLU A 16 -20.58 -10.41 0.28
CA GLU A 16 -19.84 -11.50 0.90
C GLU A 16 -18.34 -11.35 0.60
N PHE A 17 -17.53 -11.28 1.66
CA PHE A 17 -16.08 -11.21 1.58
C PHE A 17 -15.46 -11.96 2.77
N SER A 18 -14.21 -12.41 2.63
CA SER A 18 -13.47 -13.04 3.72
C SER A 18 -12.82 -11.99 4.64
N LEU A 19 -12.49 -12.39 5.87
CA LEU A 19 -11.74 -11.51 6.76
C LEU A 19 -10.38 -11.17 6.17
N GLU A 20 -9.75 -12.12 5.47
CA GLU A 20 -8.49 -11.95 4.76
C GLU A 20 -8.58 -10.83 3.72
N ASP A 21 -9.67 -10.77 2.93
CA ASP A 21 -9.89 -9.73 1.91
C ASP A 21 -9.95 -8.33 2.54
N LEU A 22 -10.68 -8.21 3.65
CA LEU A 22 -10.77 -6.94 4.39
C LEU A 22 -9.40 -6.52 4.93
N VAL A 23 -8.67 -7.45 5.55
CA VAL A 23 -7.34 -7.17 6.10
C VAL A 23 -6.37 -6.76 5.00
N GLU A 24 -6.35 -7.46 3.87
CA GLU A 24 -5.51 -7.12 2.72
C GLU A 24 -5.81 -5.70 2.22
N LYS A 25 -7.10 -5.37 2.02
CA LYS A 25 -7.52 -4.06 1.54
C LYS A 25 -7.11 -2.94 2.50
N LEU A 26 -7.28 -3.15 3.81
CA LEU A 26 -6.86 -2.19 4.83
C LEU A 26 -5.34 -2.02 4.88
N LEU A 27 -4.58 -3.11 4.78
CA LEU A 27 -3.12 -3.05 4.72
C LEU A 27 -2.63 -2.30 3.48
N PHE A 28 -3.27 -2.53 2.34
CA PHE A 28 -2.99 -1.81 1.10
C PHE A 28 -3.24 -0.31 1.26
N LEU A 29 -4.42 0.09 1.76
CA LEU A 29 -4.74 1.49 2.00
C LEU A 29 -3.75 2.15 2.97
N GLY A 30 -3.36 1.46 4.04
CA GLY A 30 -2.34 1.94 4.97
C GLY A 30 -0.98 2.19 4.30
N LYS A 31 -0.56 1.31 3.38
CA LYS A 31 0.67 1.50 2.59
C LYS A 31 0.57 2.70 1.65
N VAL A 32 -0.58 2.91 1.02
CA VAL A 32 -0.82 4.07 0.13
C VAL A 32 -0.80 5.37 0.91
N GLU A 33 -1.53 5.46 2.04
CA GLU A 33 -1.53 6.64 2.91
C GLU A 33 -0.10 7.00 3.34
N LYS A 34 0.68 5.99 3.77
CA LYS A 34 2.09 6.20 4.12
C LYS A 34 2.92 6.68 2.94
N GLY A 35 2.73 6.10 1.75
CA GLY A 35 3.46 6.51 0.55
C GLY A 35 3.16 7.96 0.14
N LEU A 36 1.92 8.41 0.31
CA LEU A 36 1.54 9.81 0.09
C LEU A 36 2.22 10.74 1.10
N GLN A 37 2.21 10.37 2.38
CA GLN A 37 2.92 11.14 3.42
C GLN A 37 4.43 11.20 3.14
N ASP A 38 5.06 10.08 2.79
CA ASP A 38 6.47 10.03 2.43
C ASP A 38 6.76 10.94 1.22
N ALA A 39 5.84 11.04 0.26
CA ALA A 39 5.97 11.94 -0.88
C ALA A 39 5.88 13.43 -0.48
N GLU A 40 4.92 13.79 0.37
CA GLU A 40 4.77 15.15 0.92
C GLU A 40 6.00 15.57 1.73
N GLU A 41 6.58 14.65 2.50
CA GLU A 41 7.79 14.88 3.30
C GLU A 41 9.09 14.83 2.47
N GLY A 42 9.00 14.62 1.16
CA GLY A 42 10.16 14.54 0.27
C GLY A 42 10.99 13.26 0.44
N LYS A 43 10.50 12.25 1.16
CA LYS A 43 11.09 10.92 1.34
C LYS A 43 10.88 10.03 0.11
N THR A 44 11.18 10.59 -1.06
CA THR A 44 11.07 9.91 -2.35
C THR A 44 12.46 9.56 -2.87
N ILE A 45 12.50 8.69 -3.88
CA ILE A 45 13.73 8.37 -4.61
C ILE A 45 13.49 8.64 -6.09
N SER A 46 14.57 8.91 -6.81
CA SER A 46 14.49 9.05 -8.26
C SER A 46 14.05 7.74 -8.92
N LEU A 47 13.50 7.84 -10.13
CA LEU A 47 13.13 6.68 -10.94
C LEU A 47 14.33 5.74 -11.17
N HIS A 48 15.53 6.30 -11.34
CA HIS A 48 16.75 5.52 -11.55
C HIS A 48 17.10 4.68 -10.31
N GLU A 49 17.07 5.29 -9.12
CA GLU A 49 17.31 4.58 -7.86
C GLU A 49 16.24 3.53 -7.58
N ALA A 50 14.99 3.81 -7.93
CA ALA A 50 13.89 2.86 -7.80
C ALA A 50 14.13 1.60 -8.64
N LYS A 51 14.52 1.76 -9.92
CA LYS A 51 14.85 0.65 -10.82
C LYS A 51 15.98 -0.22 -10.26
N MET A 52 17.08 0.41 -9.83
CA MET A 52 18.20 -0.35 -9.23
C MET A 52 17.81 -1.11 -7.96
N LYS A 53 16.97 -0.52 -7.09
CA LYS A 53 16.49 -1.21 -5.87
C LYS A 53 15.58 -2.39 -6.21
N MET A 54 14.74 -2.26 -7.23
CA MET A 54 13.88 -3.35 -7.70
C MET A 54 14.73 -4.49 -8.25
N GLU A 55 15.62 -4.22 -9.20
CA GLU A 55 16.50 -5.22 -9.81
C GLU A 55 17.28 -6.02 -8.77
N LYS A 56 17.87 -5.34 -7.77
CA LYS A 56 18.58 -6.00 -6.65
C LYS A 56 17.69 -6.93 -5.83
N LYS A 57 16.45 -6.52 -5.54
CA LYS A 57 15.49 -7.35 -4.77
C LYS A 57 15.07 -8.60 -5.53
N TRP A 58 14.79 -8.47 -6.83
CA TRP A 58 14.40 -9.61 -7.67
C TRP A 58 15.56 -10.59 -7.90
N GLN A 59 16.79 -10.10 -8.03
CA GLN A 59 17.98 -10.96 -8.12
C GLN A 59 18.28 -11.72 -6.82
N ALA A 60 17.99 -11.13 -5.65
CA ALA A 60 18.15 -11.80 -4.36
C ALA A 60 17.05 -12.82 -4.04
N SER A 61 16.03 -12.92 -4.90
CA SER A 61 14.92 -13.88 -4.78
C SER A 61 15.07 -15.08 -5.74
N GLN A 62 16.20 -15.17 -6.47
CA GLN A 62 16.60 -16.28 -7.35
C GLN A 62 17.58 -17.20 -6.63
#